data_AF-A0A9W6DT71-F1
#
_entry.id   AF-A0A9W6DT71-F1
#
_cell.length_a   1.000
_cell.length_b   1.000
_cell.length_c   1.000
_cell.angle_alpha   90.00
_cell.angle_beta   90.00
_cell.angle_gamma   90.00
#
_symmetry.space_group_name_H-M   'P 1'
#
loop_
_entity.id
_entity.type
_entity.pdbx_description
1 polymer ?
#
loop_
_entity_poly.entity_id
_entity_poly.type
_entity_poly.pdbx_seq_one_letter_code
_entity_poly.pdbx_strand_id
1 'polypeptide(L)'
;PSALLFSEFDSLLLLARGGNTVYFGDIGDHASVVKDYFHRHGAPCPPGKNPAEHIIDVVSDRNKDWHNIWLESPEQQKVLTELDRITEEAARSGPHAVDDGFEFAMPLWDQCKIVSLRLSKAMYRNVAYVNNKFALHIITGLFTGFSFWKVGDSVGELQLRLFAVFNFIFVAPGVIAQLQPLFIEKRDIYDSREKKSKIYSWQAFVTGLIVSELPYLVICAVLFYVCFYYTVGLPGDSNKAGAVFFVMLMYEFVYTGIGQFIAA
;
A
#
# COMPACT_ATOMS: atom_id res chain seq x y z
N PRO A 1 22.90 -14.34 -15.70
CA PRO A 1 22.11 -15.25 -14.84
C PRO A 1 23.03 -16.29 -14.18
N SER A 2 22.80 -16.65 -12.91
CA SER A 2 23.60 -17.69 -12.24
C SER A 2 23.33 -19.06 -12.87
N ALA A 3 24.38 -19.82 -13.21
CA ALA A 3 24.26 -21.17 -13.77
C ALA A 3 23.55 -22.13 -12.80
N LEU A 4 23.82 -21.99 -11.50
CA LEU A 4 23.18 -22.80 -10.46
C LEU A 4 21.68 -22.53 -10.38
N LEU A 5 21.27 -21.27 -10.53
CA LEU A 5 19.84 -20.92 -10.52
C LEU A 5 19.15 -21.38 -11.81
N PHE A 6 19.88 -21.42 -12.93
CA PHE A 6 19.36 -21.91 -14.19
C PHE A 6 19.06 -23.43 -14.18
N SER A 7 19.83 -24.21 -13.42
CA SER A 7 19.59 -25.66 -13.26
C SER A 7 18.43 -26.01 -12.34
N GLU A 8 17.88 -25.06 -11.59
CA GLU A 8 16.72 -25.29 -10.70
C GLU A 8 15.36 -25.14 -11.44
N PHE A 9 15.37 -24.74 -12.71
CA PHE A 9 14.13 -24.60 -13.48
C PHE A 9 13.84 -25.86 -14.31
N ASP A 10 12.61 -26.35 -14.23
CA ASP A 10 12.17 -27.49 -15.04
C ASP A 10 12.01 -27.11 -16.53
N SER A 11 11.33 -25.98 -16.78
CA SER A 11 11.03 -25.49 -18.12
C SER A 11 11.44 -24.03 -18.29
N LEU A 12 11.76 -23.67 -19.54
CA LEU A 12 12.21 -22.34 -19.95
C LEU A 12 11.28 -21.79 -21.02
N LEU A 13 10.70 -20.61 -20.77
CA LEU A 13 10.09 -19.76 -21.81
C LEU A 13 11.03 -18.61 -22.13
N LEU A 14 11.50 -18.58 -23.38
CA LEU A 14 12.40 -17.55 -23.86
C LEU A 14 11.70 -16.65 -24.87
N LEU A 15 11.78 -15.34 -24.62
CA LEU A 15 11.17 -14.29 -25.42
C LEU A 15 12.27 -13.39 -26.00
N ALA A 16 12.22 -13.14 -27.30
CA ALA A 16 13.01 -12.12 -27.97
C ALA A 16 12.35 -10.73 -27.86
N ARG A 17 13.10 -9.70 -28.28
CA ARG A 17 12.59 -8.31 -28.33
C ARG A 17 11.28 -8.24 -29.12
N GLY A 18 10.29 -7.56 -28.55
CA GLY A 18 8.93 -7.49 -29.10
C GLY A 18 7.96 -8.52 -28.52
N GLY A 19 8.42 -9.38 -27.60
CA GLY A 19 7.57 -10.39 -26.95
C GLY A 19 7.39 -11.66 -27.77
N ASN A 20 8.22 -11.88 -28.79
CA ASN A 20 8.14 -13.05 -29.66
C ASN A 20 8.81 -14.26 -29.01
N THR A 21 8.11 -15.39 -28.94
CA THR A 21 8.68 -16.64 -28.42
C THR A 21 9.74 -17.21 -29.36
N VAL A 22 10.87 -17.63 -28.79
CA VAL A 22 12.00 -18.24 -29.52
C VAL A 22 12.35 -19.65 -29.03
N TYR A 23 11.91 -20.00 -27.82
CA TYR A 23 11.98 -21.34 -27.26
C TYR A 23 10.97 -21.47 -26.12
N PHE A 24 10.25 -22.59 -26.05
CA PHE A 24 9.49 -23.00 -24.87
C PHE A 24 9.57 -24.50 -24.67
N GLY A 25 10.05 -24.94 -23.51
CA GLY A 25 10.14 -26.36 -23.18
C GLY A 25 11.13 -26.64 -22.07
N ASP A 26 11.38 -27.92 -21.83
CA ASP A 26 12.26 -28.36 -20.75
C ASP A 26 13.71 -27.94 -20.98
N ILE A 27 14.41 -27.67 -19.88
CA ILE A 27 15.83 -27.32 -19.92
C ILE A 27 16.68 -28.60 -20.08
N GLY A 28 16.26 -29.67 -19.41
CA GLY A 28 16.98 -30.93 -19.31
C GLY A 28 18.22 -30.85 -18.41
N ASP A 29 18.76 -32.01 -18.05
CA ASP A 29 19.95 -32.09 -17.19
C ASP A 29 21.11 -31.29 -17.78
N HIS A 30 21.67 -30.38 -16.98
CA HIS A 30 22.76 -29.48 -17.38
C HIS A 30 22.45 -28.69 -18.66
N ALA A 31 21.19 -28.32 -18.89
CA ALA A 31 20.71 -27.59 -20.05
C ALA A 31 20.85 -28.34 -21.38
N SER A 32 20.91 -29.67 -21.37
CA SER A 32 21.13 -30.50 -22.56
C SER A 32 20.11 -30.22 -23.67
N VAL A 33 18.82 -30.28 -23.36
CA VAL A 33 17.73 -30.14 -24.33
C VAL A 33 17.76 -28.76 -25.00
N VAL A 34 17.90 -27.71 -24.20
CA VAL A 34 17.96 -26.35 -24.74
C VAL A 34 19.25 -26.09 -25.53
N LYS A 35 20.41 -26.60 -25.07
CA LYS A 35 21.67 -26.52 -25.83
C LYS A 35 21.54 -27.23 -27.16
N ASP A 36 20.91 -28.39 -27.20
CA ASP A 36 20.72 -29.19 -28.41
C ASP A 36 19.80 -28.50 -29.42
N TYR A 37 18.78 -27.78 -28.95
CA TYR A 37 17.94 -26.92 -29.80
C TYR A 37 18.78 -25.82 -30.49
N PHE A 38 19.49 -25.00 -29.71
CA PHE A 38 20.31 -23.93 -30.28
C PHE A 38 21.46 -24.47 -31.13
N HIS A 39 22.02 -25.63 -30.77
CA HIS A 39 23.05 -26.32 -31.55
C HIS A 39 22.53 -26.74 -32.93
N ARG A 40 21.37 -27.41 -33.01
CA ARG A 40 20.75 -27.82 -34.30
C ARG A 40 20.47 -26.65 -35.22
N HIS A 41 20.17 -25.49 -34.65
CA HIS A 41 19.97 -24.25 -35.38
C HIS A 41 21.25 -23.40 -35.46
N GLY A 42 22.44 -24.00 -35.38
CA GLY A 42 23.71 -23.35 -35.74
C GLY A 42 24.30 -22.40 -34.70
N ALA A 43 23.89 -22.51 -33.44
CA ALA A 43 24.40 -21.73 -32.30
C ALA A 43 24.91 -22.64 -31.16
N PRO A 44 26.00 -23.41 -31.38
CA PRO A 44 26.57 -24.30 -30.36
C PRO A 44 27.02 -23.53 -29.12
N CYS A 45 26.72 -24.05 -27.93
CA CYS A 45 27.23 -23.49 -26.67
C CYS A 45 28.73 -23.80 -26.52
N PRO A 46 29.60 -22.78 -26.33
CA PRO A 46 31.02 -23.01 -26.09
C PRO A 46 31.29 -23.83 -24.81
N PRO A 47 32.35 -24.65 -24.79
CA PRO A 47 32.72 -25.42 -23.60
C PRO A 47 33.07 -24.48 -22.43
N GLY A 48 32.50 -24.75 -21.26
CA GLY A 48 32.71 -23.95 -20.05
C GLY A 48 31.94 -22.62 -20.00
N LYS A 49 31.24 -22.22 -21.06
CA LYS A 49 30.34 -21.07 -21.03
C LYS A 49 29.04 -21.43 -20.33
N ASN A 50 28.51 -20.50 -19.54
CA ASN A 50 27.22 -20.67 -18.88
C ASN A 50 26.10 -20.76 -19.94
N PRO A 51 25.28 -21.83 -19.98
CA PRO A 51 24.21 -21.99 -20.95
C PRO A 51 23.20 -20.83 -20.94
N ALA A 52 22.87 -20.31 -19.76
CA ALA A 52 21.92 -19.19 -19.62
C ALA A 52 22.45 -17.91 -20.27
N GLU A 53 23.76 -17.66 -20.18
CA GLU A 53 24.41 -16.52 -20.80
C GLU A 53 24.53 -16.70 -22.32
N HIS A 54 24.93 -17.89 -22.76
CA HIS A 54 25.00 -18.23 -24.19
C HIS A 54 23.65 -18.05 -24.90
N ILE A 55 22.57 -18.54 -24.29
CA ILE A 55 21.21 -18.41 -24.85
C ILE A 55 20.82 -16.93 -25.02
N ILE A 56 21.11 -16.08 -24.04
CA ILE A 56 20.82 -14.64 -24.12
C ILE A 56 21.61 -13.97 -25.25
N ASP A 57 22.90 -14.29 -25.40
CA ASP A 57 23.72 -13.73 -26.47
C ASP A 57 23.20 -14.12 -27.86
N VAL A 58 22.82 -15.39 -28.00
CA VAL A 58 22.32 -15.96 -29.26
C VAL A 58 21.00 -15.31 -29.69
N VAL A 59 20.06 -15.11 -28.77
CA VAL A 59 18.76 -14.49 -29.09
C VAL A 59 18.81 -12.97 -29.17
N SER A 60 19.90 -12.36 -28.70
CA SER A 60 20.15 -10.93 -28.84
C SER A 60 20.77 -10.56 -30.19
N ASP A 61 21.36 -11.54 -30.90
CA ASP A 61 21.86 -11.36 -32.25
C ASP A 61 20.71 -11.19 -33.25
N ARG A 62 20.72 -10.08 -34.01
CA ARG A 62 19.69 -9.73 -35.00
C ARG A 62 19.90 -10.39 -36.36
N ASN A 63 21.03 -11.05 -36.56
CA ASN A 63 21.35 -11.67 -37.84
C ASN A 63 20.50 -12.90 -38.15
N LYS A 64 19.80 -13.44 -37.13
CA LYS A 64 18.99 -14.65 -37.26
C LYS A 64 17.61 -14.46 -36.67
N ASP A 65 16.59 -14.83 -37.43
CA ASP A 65 15.21 -14.80 -36.97
C ASP A 65 14.86 -16.08 -36.18
N TRP A 66 15.18 -16.03 -34.90
CA TRP A 66 14.88 -17.11 -33.96
C TRP A 66 13.38 -17.38 -33.78
N HIS A 67 12.52 -16.40 -34.08
CA HIS A 67 11.08 -16.58 -33.94
C HIS A 67 10.53 -17.46 -35.07
N ASN A 68 10.91 -17.18 -36.31
CA ASN A 68 10.51 -18.04 -37.43
C ASN A 68 11.07 -19.47 -37.30
N ILE A 69 12.30 -19.61 -36.81
CA ILE A 69 12.89 -20.92 -36.50
C ILE A 69 12.05 -21.66 -35.46
N TRP A 70 11.61 -20.98 -34.41
CA TRP A 70 10.72 -21.56 -33.40
C TRP A 70 9.38 -22.01 -34.03
N LEU A 71 8.75 -21.18 -34.86
CA LEU A 71 7.48 -21.52 -35.51
C LEU A 71 7.56 -22.76 -36.41
N GLU A 72 8.71 -22.99 -37.04
CA GLU A 72 8.96 -24.15 -37.91
C GLU A 72 9.49 -25.37 -37.14
N SER A 73 9.74 -25.23 -35.83
CA SER A 73 10.40 -26.25 -35.03
C SER A 73 9.46 -27.38 -34.60
N PRO A 74 9.96 -28.63 -34.50
CA PRO A 74 9.19 -29.73 -33.91
C PRO A 74 8.79 -29.47 -32.44
N GLU A 75 9.57 -28.67 -31.72
CA GLU A 75 9.31 -28.29 -30.33
C GLU A 75 8.03 -27.45 -30.22
N GLN A 76 7.82 -26.50 -31.13
CA GLN A 76 6.59 -25.72 -31.18
C GLN A 76 5.36 -26.58 -31.47
N GLN A 77 5.48 -27.54 -32.41
CA GLN A 77 4.39 -28.47 -32.71
C GLN A 77 4.02 -29.35 -31.50
N LYS A 78 5.02 -29.77 -30.70
CA LYS A 78 4.79 -30.50 -29.45
C LYS A 78 4.05 -29.65 -28.41
N VAL A 79 4.45 -28.39 -28.24
CA VAL A 79 3.77 -27.44 -27.34
C VAL A 79 2.32 -27.23 -27.75
N LEU A 80 2.04 -27.07 -29.04
CA LEU A 80 0.67 -26.93 -29.55
C LEU A 80 -0.16 -28.20 -29.30
N THR A 81 0.42 -29.38 -29.55
CA THR A 81 -0.26 -30.65 -29.30
C THR A 81 -0.60 -30.84 -27.82
N GLU A 82 0.31 -30.45 -26.93
CA GLU A 82 0.07 -30.51 -25.48
C GLU A 82 -0.97 -29.47 -25.04
N LEU A 83 -0.98 -28.28 -25.64
CA LEU A 83 -2.01 -27.27 -25.40
C LEU A 83 -3.40 -27.77 -25.80
N ASP A 84 -3.53 -28.40 -26.97
CA ASP A 84 -4.78 -29.02 -27.43
C ASP A 84 -5.24 -30.11 -26.46
N ARG A 85 -4.31 -30.96 -26.00
CA ARG A 85 -4.58 -32.01 -25.01
C ARG A 85 -5.12 -31.43 -23.70
N ILE A 86 -4.45 -30.40 -23.15
CA ILE A 86 -4.88 -29.73 -21.91
C ILE A 86 -6.25 -29.08 -22.08
N THR A 87 -6.50 -28.45 -23.24
CA THR A 87 -7.78 -27.79 -23.53
C THR A 87 -8.92 -28.79 -23.62
N GLU A 88 -8.71 -29.92 -24.31
CA GLU A 88 -9.69 -31.01 -24.39
C GLU A 88 -9.95 -31.65 -23.02
N GLU A 89 -8.90 -31.89 -22.23
CA GLU A 89 -9.02 -32.45 -20.89
C GLU A 89 -9.83 -31.52 -19.97
N ALA A 90 -9.53 -30.23 -19.98
CA ALA A 90 -10.27 -29.21 -19.22
C ALA A 90 -11.75 -29.14 -19.66
N ALA A 91 -12.03 -29.24 -20.96
CA ALA A 91 -13.41 -29.26 -21.47
C ALA A 91 -14.21 -30.49 -21.00
N ARG A 92 -13.54 -31.65 -20.83
CA ARG A 92 -14.18 -32.90 -20.38
C ARG A 92 -14.40 -32.95 -18.87
N SER A 93 -13.46 -32.39 -18.09
CA SER A 93 -13.46 -32.47 -16.63
C SER A 93 -14.30 -31.38 -15.95
N GLY A 94 -14.73 -30.35 -16.69
CA GLY A 94 -15.48 -29.22 -16.14
C GLY A 94 -14.58 -28.30 -15.29
N PRO A 95 -15.13 -27.21 -14.73
CA PRO A 95 -14.36 -26.27 -13.93
C PRO A 95 -13.77 -26.97 -12.70
N HIS A 96 -12.43 -26.96 -12.59
CA HIS A 96 -11.72 -27.54 -11.44
C HIS A 96 -11.98 -26.77 -10.13
N ALA A 97 -12.41 -25.52 -10.23
CA ALA A 97 -12.80 -24.69 -9.11
C ALA A 97 -14.17 -24.06 -9.40
N VAL A 98 -15.05 -24.09 -8.39
CA VAL A 98 -16.28 -23.32 -8.40
C VAL A 98 -15.92 -21.90 -7.97
N ASP A 99 -16.13 -20.95 -8.85
CA ASP A 99 -16.09 -19.53 -8.49
C ASP A 99 -17.24 -19.25 -7.51
N ASP A 100 -16.89 -18.87 -6.29
CA ASP A 100 -17.86 -18.50 -5.26
C ASP A 100 -18.47 -17.11 -5.51
N GLY A 101 -17.99 -16.39 -6.53
CA GLY A 101 -18.44 -15.08 -6.94
C GLY A 101 -17.97 -13.94 -6.03
N PHE A 102 -17.13 -14.24 -5.03
CA PHE A 102 -16.63 -13.23 -4.11
C PHE A 102 -15.27 -12.68 -4.58
N GLU A 103 -15.15 -11.35 -4.57
CA GLU A 103 -13.88 -10.69 -4.90
C GLU A 103 -12.76 -10.98 -3.88
N PHE A 104 -13.15 -11.29 -2.63
CA PHE A 104 -12.24 -11.52 -1.51
C PHE A 104 -12.65 -12.78 -0.74
N ALA A 105 -11.65 -13.50 -0.21
CA ALA A 105 -11.85 -14.75 0.53
C ALA A 105 -12.57 -14.60 1.90
N MET A 106 -12.74 -13.38 2.41
CA MET A 106 -13.40 -13.10 3.69
C MET A 106 -14.46 -12.01 3.53
N PRO A 107 -15.55 -12.02 4.34
CA PRO A 107 -16.53 -10.95 4.33
C PRO A 107 -15.93 -9.63 4.82
N LEU A 108 -16.49 -8.51 4.35
CA LEU A 108 -15.97 -7.17 4.61
C LEU A 108 -15.78 -6.87 6.11
N TRP A 109 -16.69 -7.34 6.96
CA TRP A 109 -16.61 -7.07 8.41
C TRP A 109 -15.37 -7.69 9.07
N ASP A 110 -15.02 -8.91 8.69
CA ASP A 110 -13.85 -9.58 9.23
C ASP A 110 -12.56 -8.95 8.68
N GLN A 111 -12.57 -8.53 7.41
CA GLN A 111 -11.50 -7.71 6.85
C GLN A 111 -11.31 -6.42 7.67
N CYS A 112 -12.38 -5.66 7.92
CA CYS A 112 -12.33 -4.43 8.70
C CYS A 112 -11.75 -4.66 10.10
N LYS A 113 -12.19 -5.70 10.81
CA LYS A 113 -11.67 -6.02 12.16
C LYS A 113 -10.17 -6.31 12.14
N ILE A 114 -9.73 -7.21 11.25
CA ILE A 114 -8.34 -7.65 11.18
C ILE A 114 -7.43 -6.47 10.78
N VAL A 115 -7.84 -5.71 9.76
CA VAL A 115 -7.09 -4.56 9.26
C VAL A 115 -7.04 -3.45 10.32
N SER A 116 -8.14 -3.17 11.01
CA SER A 116 -8.18 -2.18 12.11
C SER A 116 -7.25 -2.59 13.26
N LEU A 117 -7.25 -3.87 13.66
CA LEU A 117 -6.36 -4.37 14.70
C LEU A 117 -4.88 -4.23 14.29
N ARG A 118 -4.55 -4.58 13.04
CA ARG A 118 -3.21 -4.45 12.49
C ARG A 118 -2.75 -3.00 12.48
N LEU A 119 -3.57 -2.09 11.97
CA LEU A 119 -3.25 -0.67 11.86
C LEU A 119 -3.19 0.01 13.22
N SER A 120 -4.03 -0.39 14.18
CA SER A 120 -3.96 0.09 15.57
C SER A 120 -2.65 -0.31 16.25
N LYS A 121 -2.19 -1.56 16.05
CA LYS A 121 -0.87 -2.01 16.55
C LYS A 121 0.27 -1.25 15.88
N ALA A 122 0.17 -1.00 14.57
CA ALA A 122 1.17 -0.22 13.84
C ALA A 122 1.23 1.24 14.35
N MET A 123 0.07 1.85 14.61
CA MET A 123 -0.04 3.20 15.17
C MET A 123 0.59 3.27 16.56
N TYR A 124 0.24 2.32 17.44
CA TYR A 124 0.79 2.24 18.79
C TYR A 124 2.32 2.10 18.81
N ARG A 125 2.90 1.37 17.85
CA ARG A 125 4.35 1.22 17.71
C ARG A 125 5.03 2.44 17.09
N ASN A 126 4.30 3.28 16.36
CA ASN A 126 4.82 4.52 15.80
C ASN A 126 4.84 5.63 16.86
N VAL A 127 5.72 5.46 17.85
CA VAL A 127 5.87 6.41 18.97
C VAL A 127 6.29 7.80 18.50
N ALA A 128 7.03 7.90 17.39
CA ALA A 128 7.45 9.19 16.85
C ALA A 128 6.24 10.01 16.39
N TYR A 129 5.34 9.41 15.59
CA TYR A 129 4.12 10.07 15.16
C TYR A 129 3.23 10.46 16.35
N VAL A 130 2.95 9.50 17.24
CA VAL A 130 2.06 9.72 18.39
C VAL A 130 2.60 10.80 19.33
N ASN A 131 3.89 10.75 19.67
CA ASN A 131 4.50 11.75 20.56
C ASN A 131 4.54 13.13 19.93
N ASN A 132 4.87 13.24 18.63
CA ASN A 132 4.87 14.52 17.92
C ASN A 132 3.46 15.12 17.83
N LYS A 133 2.44 14.27 17.63
CA LYS A 133 1.05 14.69 17.64
C LYS A 133 0.65 15.24 19.00
N PHE A 134 0.96 14.54 20.09
CA PHE A 134 0.68 15.04 21.45
C PHE A 134 1.45 16.31 21.78
N ALA A 135 2.74 16.37 21.45
CA ALA A 135 3.57 17.55 21.66
C ALA A 135 3.00 18.76 20.91
N LEU A 136 2.57 18.59 19.65
CA LEU A 136 1.94 19.65 18.88
C LEU A 136 0.70 20.20 19.61
N HIS A 137 -0.21 19.35 20.09
CA HIS A 137 -1.43 19.80 20.76
C HIS A 137 -1.14 20.52 22.09
N ILE A 138 -0.20 20.00 22.88
CA ILE A 138 0.18 20.63 24.16
C ILE A 138 0.83 21.99 23.89
N ILE A 139 1.83 22.05 23.01
CA ILE A 139 2.59 23.27 22.74
C ILE A 139 1.69 24.34 22.12
N THR A 140 0.88 23.99 21.11
CA THR A 140 -0.05 24.93 20.48
C THR A 140 -1.14 25.38 21.44
N GLY A 141 -1.74 24.46 22.21
CA GLY A 141 -2.75 24.78 23.21
C GLY A 141 -2.25 25.75 24.28
N LEU A 142 -1.04 25.51 24.81
CA LEU A 142 -0.41 26.42 25.77
C LEU A 142 -0.02 27.75 25.12
N PHE A 143 0.59 27.72 23.93
CA PHE A 143 1.02 28.94 23.22
C PHE A 143 -0.17 29.86 22.95
N THR A 144 -1.24 29.34 22.36
CA THR A 144 -2.48 30.10 22.14
C THR A 144 -3.09 30.51 23.47
N GLY A 145 -3.13 29.61 24.44
CA GLY A 145 -3.71 29.87 25.76
C GLY A 145 -3.06 31.03 26.52
N PHE A 146 -1.73 31.05 26.59
CA PHE A 146 -0.95 32.12 27.22
C PHE A 146 -0.96 33.43 26.40
N SER A 147 -1.12 33.35 25.08
CA SER A 147 -1.27 34.56 24.25
C SER A 147 -2.54 35.35 24.60
N PHE A 148 -3.56 34.67 25.13
CA PHE A 148 -4.82 35.26 25.60
C PHE A 148 -5.02 34.98 27.08
N TRP A 149 -4.01 35.26 27.90
CA TRP A 149 -4.05 34.94 29.33
C TRP A 149 -5.22 35.62 30.07
N LYS A 150 -6.08 34.81 30.69
CA LYS A 150 -7.15 35.23 31.62
C LYS A 150 -7.96 36.44 31.15
N VAL A 151 -8.59 36.31 29.98
CA VAL A 151 -9.38 37.38 29.35
C VAL A 151 -10.64 37.70 30.16
N GLY A 152 -10.83 38.96 30.54
CA GLY A 152 -11.99 39.47 31.27
C GLY A 152 -13.26 39.66 30.43
N ASP A 153 -14.20 40.47 30.94
CA ASP A 153 -15.56 40.62 30.41
C ASP A 153 -15.84 41.99 29.74
N SER A 154 -14.81 42.82 29.51
CA SER A 154 -15.00 44.07 28.76
C SER A 154 -15.27 43.82 27.27
N VAL A 155 -15.80 44.82 26.56
CA VAL A 155 -16.09 44.69 25.11
C VAL A 155 -14.82 44.36 24.30
N GLY A 156 -13.68 44.96 24.64
CA GLY A 156 -12.40 44.66 23.99
C GLY A 156 -11.90 43.24 24.30
N GLU A 157 -12.10 42.78 25.54
CA GLU A 157 -11.75 41.42 25.94
C GLU A 157 -12.66 40.36 25.30
N LEU A 158 -13.94 40.67 25.05
CA LEU A 158 -14.81 39.79 24.27
C LEU A 158 -14.26 39.55 22.87
N GLN A 159 -13.68 40.58 22.22
CA GLN A 159 -13.01 40.42 20.94
C GLN A 159 -11.77 39.52 21.05
N LEU A 160 -10.99 39.62 22.13
CA LEU A 160 -9.87 38.73 22.40
C LEU A 160 -10.31 37.27 22.61
N ARG A 161 -11.45 37.04 23.29
CA ARG A 161 -12.02 35.68 23.44
C ARG A 161 -12.42 35.08 22.09
N LEU A 162 -13.06 35.87 21.22
CA LEU A 162 -13.40 35.44 19.86
C LEU A 162 -12.14 35.09 19.06
N PHE A 163 -11.09 35.92 19.16
CA PHE A 163 -9.83 35.66 18.46
C PHE A 163 -9.11 34.43 19.00
N ALA A 164 -9.17 34.17 20.32
CA ALA A 164 -8.62 32.95 20.92
C ALA A 164 -9.29 31.68 20.37
N VAL A 165 -10.63 31.67 20.29
CA VAL A 165 -11.39 30.54 19.73
C VAL A 165 -11.15 30.41 18.21
N PHE A 166 -11.02 31.52 17.49
CA PHE A 166 -10.64 31.48 16.08
C PHE A 166 -9.24 30.88 15.88
N ASN A 167 -8.27 31.19 16.75
CA ASN A 167 -6.91 30.65 16.65
C ASN A 167 -6.84 29.13 16.83
N PHE A 168 -7.78 28.52 17.57
CA PHE A 168 -7.87 27.07 17.69
C PHE A 168 -7.98 26.36 16.33
N ILE A 169 -8.64 26.97 15.34
CA ILE A 169 -8.77 26.42 13.97
C ILE A 169 -7.40 26.13 13.34
N PHE A 170 -6.35 26.86 13.71
CA PHE A 170 -5.01 26.70 13.15
C PHE A 170 -4.23 25.51 13.73
N VAL A 171 -4.79 24.71 14.65
CA VAL A 171 -4.21 23.41 15.00
C VAL A 171 -4.27 22.43 13.82
N ALA A 172 -5.33 22.53 13.00
CA ALA A 172 -5.62 21.59 11.92
C ALA A 172 -4.51 21.46 10.87
N PRO A 173 -3.96 22.56 10.28
CA PRO A 173 -2.89 22.43 9.29
C PRO A 173 -1.66 21.67 9.81
N GLY A 174 -1.27 21.88 11.07
CA GLY A 174 -0.13 21.20 11.67
C GLY A 174 -0.34 19.69 11.82
N VAL A 175 -1.55 19.27 12.20
CA VAL A 175 -1.89 17.85 12.34
C VAL A 175 -2.05 17.18 10.97
N ILE A 176 -2.68 17.86 10.00
CA ILE A 176 -2.82 17.38 8.63
C ILE A 176 -1.43 17.15 8.01
N ALA A 177 -0.49 18.10 8.17
CA ALA A 177 0.87 17.97 7.67
C ALA A 177 1.64 16.77 8.24
N GLN A 178 1.38 16.38 9.50
CA GLN A 178 1.97 15.18 10.09
C GLN A 178 1.29 13.89 9.60
N LEU A 179 -0.02 13.94 9.35
CA LEU A 179 -0.84 12.77 9.00
C LEU A 179 -0.64 12.34 7.53
N GLN A 180 -0.60 13.29 6.60
CA GLN A 180 -0.62 13.01 5.16
C GLN A 180 0.53 12.11 4.68
N PRO A 181 1.81 12.34 5.06
CA PRO A 181 2.90 11.48 4.61
C PRO A 181 2.71 10.02 5.03
N LEU A 182 2.25 9.81 6.27
CA LEU A 182 2.00 8.48 6.82
C LEU A 182 0.82 7.79 6.13
N PHE A 183 -0.21 8.54 5.74
CA PHE A 183 -1.31 8.00 4.96
C PHE A 183 -0.85 7.57 3.56
N ILE A 184 -0.11 8.43 2.86
CA ILE A 184 0.38 8.18 1.50
C ILE A 184 1.27 6.92 1.48
N GLU A 185 2.19 6.78 2.42
CA GLU A 185 3.06 5.59 2.52
C GLU A 185 2.24 4.29 2.64
N LYS A 186 1.20 4.30 3.50
CA LYS A 186 0.31 3.14 3.67
C LYS A 186 -0.52 2.86 2.41
N ARG A 187 -0.98 3.90 1.73
CA ARG A 187 -1.73 3.79 0.47
C ARG A 187 -0.84 3.21 -0.63
N ASP A 188 0.41 3.63 -0.72
CA ASP A 188 1.35 3.13 -1.73
C ASP A 188 1.62 1.63 -1.55
N ILE A 189 1.74 1.15 -0.30
CA ILE A 189 1.82 -0.28 0.00
C ILE A 189 0.53 -1.02 -0.42
N TYR A 190 -0.63 -0.43 -0.12
CA TYR A 190 -1.91 -1.01 -0.48
C TYR A 190 -2.07 -1.14 -2.01
N ASP A 191 -1.85 -0.07 -2.77
CA ASP A 191 -2.03 -0.08 -4.23
C ASP A 191 -0.96 -0.92 -4.95
N SER A 192 0.28 -0.92 -4.46
CA SER A 192 1.36 -1.68 -5.10
C SER A 192 1.28 -3.18 -4.86
N ARG A 193 0.77 -3.62 -3.69
CA ARG A 193 0.82 -5.02 -3.25
C ARG A 193 -0.52 -5.56 -2.81
N GLU A 194 -1.13 -4.99 -1.78
CA GLU A 194 -2.26 -5.63 -1.09
C GLU A 194 -3.52 -5.70 -1.94
N LYS A 195 -3.79 -4.65 -2.72
CA LYS A 195 -4.90 -4.56 -3.67
C LYS A 195 -4.74 -5.51 -4.86
N LYS A 196 -3.53 -5.57 -5.44
CA LYS A 196 -3.23 -6.43 -6.60
C LYS A 196 -3.31 -7.91 -6.25
N SER A 197 -2.96 -8.27 -5.02
CA SER A 197 -3.08 -9.63 -4.50
C SER A 197 -4.44 -9.95 -3.88
N LYS A 198 -5.44 -9.05 -3.98
CA LYS A 198 -6.80 -9.23 -3.44
C LYS A 198 -6.81 -9.67 -1.96
N ILE A 199 -5.92 -9.10 -1.14
CA ILE A 199 -5.82 -9.49 0.27
C ILE A 199 -7.03 -8.98 1.07
N TYR A 200 -7.43 -7.73 0.84
CA TYR A 200 -8.61 -7.11 1.46
C TYR A 200 -9.04 -5.86 0.66
N SER A 201 -10.24 -5.36 0.95
CA SER A 201 -10.88 -4.29 0.21
C SER A 201 -10.44 -2.88 0.63
N TRP A 202 -10.71 -1.90 -0.24
CA TRP A 202 -10.42 -0.50 0.05
C TRP A 202 -11.22 0.03 1.24
N GLN A 203 -12.46 -0.44 1.40
CA GLN A 203 -13.29 -0.07 2.54
C GLN A 203 -12.65 -0.54 3.86
N ALA A 204 -12.08 -1.75 3.90
CA ALA A 204 -11.38 -2.25 5.08
C ALA A 204 -10.08 -1.47 5.36
N PHE A 205 -9.35 -1.07 4.31
CA PHE A 205 -8.18 -0.18 4.42
C PHE A 205 -8.53 1.14 5.11
N VAL A 206 -9.48 1.89 4.54
CA VAL A 206 -9.87 3.22 5.02
C VAL A 206 -10.47 3.13 6.42
N THR A 207 -11.33 2.14 6.67
CA THR A 207 -11.92 1.90 8.00
C THR A 207 -10.83 1.69 9.04
N GLY A 208 -9.84 0.85 8.75
CA GLY A 208 -8.77 0.58 9.70
C GLY A 208 -7.88 1.80 9.98
N LEU A 209 -7.67 2.68 8.99
CA LEU A 209 -6.95 3.94 9.20
C LEU A 209 -7.72 4.89 10.12
N ILE A 210 -9.03 5.09 9.88
CA ILE A 210 -9.89 5.93 10.71
C ILE A 210 -9.93 5.38 12.15
N VAL A 211 -10.24 4.09 12.30
CA VAL A 211 -10.39 3.46 13.63
C VAL A 211 -9.10 3.53 14.43
N SER A 212 -7.94 3.35 13.77
CA SER A 212 -6.64 3.40 14.45
C SER A 212 -6.30 4.77 15.03
N GLU A 213 -6.90 5.86 14.52
CA GLU A 213 -6.65 7.24 14.97
C GLU A 213 -7.57 7.67 16.12
N LEU A 214 -8.78 7.12 16.22
CA LEU A 214 -9.81 7.54 17.18
C LEU A 214 -9.31 7.72 18.63
N PRO A 215 -8.62 6.75 19.27
CA PRO A 215 -8.20 6.92 20.66
C PRO A 215 -7.19 8.06 20.83
N TYR A 216 -6.33 8.29 19.83
CA TYR A 216 -5.34 9.36 19.87
C TYR A 216 -5.97 10.72 19.69
N LEU A 217 -6.95 10.86 18.79
CA LEU A 217 -7.70 12.10 18.60
C LEU A 217 -8.46 12.52 19.87
N VAL A 218 -9.05 11.57 20.59
CA VAL A 218 -9.70 11.84 21.88
C VAL A 218 -8.69 12.38 22.90
N ILE A 219 -7.52 11.76 23.01
CA ILE A 219 -6.46 12.21 23.92
C ILE A 219 -5.95 13.60 23.52
N CYS A 220 -5.71 13.83 22.23
CA CYS A 220 -5.30 15.13 21.69
C CYS A 220 -6.32 16.23 22.02
N ALA A 221 -7.62 15.96 21.82
CA ALA A 221 -8.69 16.88 22.15
C ALA A 221 -8.64 17.30 23.64
N VAL A 222 -8.47 16.33 24.54
CA VAL A 222 -8.38 16.57 25.98
C VAL A 222 -7.13 17.38 26.33
N LEU A 223 -5.97 17.01 25.79
CA LEU A 223 -4.71 17.71 26.04
C LEU A 223 -4.79 19.16 25.58
N PHE A 224 -5.22 19.39 24.33
CA PHE A 224 -5.39 20.74 23.81
C PHE A 224 -6.39 21.54 24.64
N TYR A 225 -7.57 20.96 24.91
CA TYR A 225 -8.63 21.61 25.65
C TYR A 225 -8.16 22.07 27.04
N VAL A 226 -7.50 21.21 27.81
CA VAL A 226 -7.01 21.55 29.14
C VAL A 226 -5.96 22.66 29.07
N CYS A 227 -5.02 22.56 28.12
CA CYS A 227 -3.96 23.55 27.93
C CYS A 227 -4.48 24.91 27.46
N PHE A 228 -5.53 24.94 26.64
CA PHE A 228 -6.11 26.17 26.07
C PHE A 228 -7.22 26.77 26.93
N TYR A 229 -8.24 25.99 27.28
CA TYR A 229 -9.50 26.51 27.83
C TYR A 229 -9.30 27.24 29.17
N TYR A 230 -8.52 26.63 30.07
CA TYR A 230 -8.30 27.16 31.40
C TYR A 230 -7.23 28.25 31.46
N THR A 231 -6.25 28.25 30.55
CA THR A 231 -5.23 29.30 30.48
C THR A 231 -5.82 30.60 29.92
N VAL A 232 -6.71 30.51 28.94
CA VAL A 232 -7.48 31.68 28.45
C VAL A 232 -8.43 32.22 29.52
N GLY A 233 -8.87 31.37 30.45
CA GLY A 233 -9.80 31.77 31.52
C GLY A 233 -11.26 31.79 31.07
N LEU A 234 -11.64 30.87 30.18
CA LEU A 234 -13.02 30.73 29.72
C LEU A 234 -13.96 30.22 30.84
N PRO A 235 -15.28 30.43 30.73
CA PRO A 235 -16.24 30.10 31.80
C PRO A 235 -16.21 28.63 32.22
N GLY A 236 -16.03 28.36 33.53
CA GLY A 236 -15.93 26.99 34.04
C GLY A 236 -17.24 26.22 34.21
N ASP A 237 -18.40 26.85 33.95
CA ASP A 237 -19.71 26.21 34.10
C ASP A 237 -19.80 24.97 33.19
N SER A 238 -20.21 23.82 33.73
CA SER A 238 -20.19 22.54 33.00
C SER A 238 -21.00 22.56 31.70
N ASN A 239 -22.08 23.35 31.64
CA ASN A 239 -22.89 23.51 30.43
C ASN A 239 -22.16 24.28 29.30
N LYS A 240 -21.24 25.19 29.65
CA LYS A 240 -20.43 25.95 28.68
C LYS A 240 -19.15 25.21 28.35
N ALA A 241 -18.43 24.75 29.38
CA ALA A 241 -17.18 24.02 29.27
C ALA A 241 -17.35 22.72 28.47
N GLY A 242 -18.38 21.92 28.79
CA GLY A 242 -18.66 20.66 28.11
C GLY A 242 -19.07 20.85 26.63
N ALA A 243 -19.86 21.88 26.34
CA ALA A 243 -20.26 22.19 24.95
C ALA A 243 -19.04 22.58 24.10
N VAL A 244 -18.14 23.43 24.62
CA VAL A 244 -16.92 23.80 23.91
C VAL A 244 -15.98 22.61 23.73
N PHE A 245 -15.82 21.78 24.75
CA PHE A 245 -15.04 20.54 24.64
C PHE A 245 -15.58 19.62 23.56
N PHE A 246 -16.90 19.41 23.51
CA PHE A 246 -17.53 18.58 22.48
C PHE A 246 -17.26 19.12 21.07
N VAL A 247 -17.38 20.43 20.86
CA VAL A 247 -17.08 21.06 19.56
C VAL A 247 -15.60 20.87 19.19
N MET A 248 -14.68 21.08 20.13
CA MET A 248 -13.25 20.86 19.89
C MET A 248 -12.95 19.41 19.56
N LEU A 249 -13.53 18.46 20.29
CA LEU A 249 -13.40 17.03 20.03
C LEU A 249 -13.95 16.64 18.64
N MET A 250 -15.11 17.18 18.24
CA MET A 250 -15.64 16.95 16.90
C MET A 250 -14.75 17.54 15.81
N TYR A 251 -14.17 18.72 16.08
CA TYR A 251 -13.25 19.36 15.15
C TYR A 251 -12.01 18.51 14.85
N GLU A 252 -11.45 17.84 15.87
CA GLU A 252 -10.34 16.87 15.74
C GLU A 252 -10.63 15.78 14.70
N PHE A 253 -11.83 15.21 14.74
CA PHE A 253 -12.25 14.21 13.76
C PHE A 253 -12.46 14.81 12.37
N VAL A 254 -13.05 16.00 12.29
CA VAL A 254 -13.35 16.66 11.01
C VAL A 254 -12.08 16.98 10.24
N TYR A 255 -11.12 17.69 10.85
CA TYR A 255 -9.92 18.09 10.10
C TYR A 255 -9.00 16.89 9.81
N THR A 256 -8.97 15.88 10.69
CA THR A 256 -8.21 14.65 10.43
C THR A 256 -8.83 13.88 9.27
N GLY A 257 -10.16 13.77 9.23
CA GLY A 257 -10.89 13.18 8.11
C GLY A 257 -10.66 13.91 6.79
N ILE A 258 -10.65 15.26 6.80
CA ILE A 258 -10.29 16.06 5.63
C ILE A 258 -8.85 15.76 5.17
N GLY A 259 -7.90 15.71 6.11
CA GLY A 259 -6.51 15.39 5.81
C GLY A 259 -6.35 14.02 5.15
N GLN A 260 -7.05 13.00 5.65
CA GLN A 260 -7.09 11.67 5.06
C GLN A 260 -7.78 11.66 3.69
N PHE A 261 -8.89 12.38 3.53
CA PHE A 261 -9.60 12.48 2.26
C PHE A 261 -8.76 13.11 1.15
N ILE A 262 -7.97 14.15 1.47
CA ILE A 262 -7.06 14.78 0.51
C ILE A 262 -5.90 13.84 0.13
N ALA A 263 -5.45 13.00 1.06
CA ALA A 263 -4.35 12.06 0.84
C ALA A 263 -4.76 10.75 0.16
N ALA A 264 -6.05 10.40 0.23
CA ALA A 264 -6.65 9.24 -0.43
C ALA A 264 -6.55 9.36 -1.95
#